data_AF-A0A1E9AJK4-F1
#
_entry.id   AF-A0A1E9AJK4-F1
#
_cell.length_a   1.000
_cell.length_b   1.000
_cell.length_c   1.000
_cell.angle_alpha   90.00
_cell.angle_beta   90.00
_cell.angle_gamma   90.00
#
_symmetry.space_group_name_H-M   'P 1'
#
loop_
_entity.id
_entity.type
_entity.pdbx_description
1 polymer ?
#
loop_
_entity_poly.entity_id
_entity_poly.type
_entity_poly.pdbx_seq_one_letter_code
_entity_poly.pdbx_strand_id
1 'polypeptide(L)'
;MTRLKVNPTRMNLSILKDKLDNAARGHKLLKDKQDELMRQFITLIKENKKLRLEVEEKLQNSFKAFLMASAAMSPEMLEEAISLPTMQTLVEIKKKNVMSVDVPEMEFITKKTSEDASRYPYGYAQTTSDLDAAIDDLTEVMEELLTLTQKEKAAQLLANEIEKTRRRVNALEYKTIPDLEETIKYIRSKLDESERANITRLMKVKDIISKDEMKEEKLEKVNAELA
;
A
#
# COMPACT_ATOMS: atom_id res chain seq x y z
N MET A 1 20.24 18.43 -3.40
CA MET A 1 20.73 17.03 -3.29
C MET A 1 21.32 16.85 -1.91
N THR A 2 20.82 15.86 -1.18
CA THR A 2 21.01 15.69 0.27
C THR A 2 21.97 14.54 0.51
N ARG A 3 23.20 14.86 0.93
CA ARG A 3 24.18 13.86 1.32
C ARG A 3 23.86 13.32 2.71
N LEU A 4 24.00 12.01 2.89
CA LEU A 4 23.91 11.41 4.20
C LEU A 4 25.13 11.82 5.04
N LYS A 5 24.89 12.26 6.28
CA LYS A 5 25.95 12.69 7.21
C LYS A 5 26.64 11.46 7.81
N VAL A 6 27.58 10.88 7.06
CA VAL A 6 28.34 9.68 7.45
C VAL A 6 29.83 9.93 7.35
N ASN A 7 30.60 9.41 8.30
CA ASN A 7 32.05 9.53 8.29
C ASN A 7 32.65 8.70 7.14
N PRO A 8 33.61 9.25 6.36
CA PRO A 8 34.19 8.56 5.21
C PRO A 8 35.21 7.50 5.67
N THR A 9 34.72 6.29 5.95
CA THR A 9 35.55 5.12 6.27
C THR A 9 35.28 3.97 5.30
N ARG A 10 36.26 3.08 5.11
CA ARG A 10 36.11 1.89 4.25
C ARG A 10 34.95 0.99 4.70
N MET A 11 34.73 0.86 6.01
CA MET A 11 33.61 0.12 6.58
C MET A 11 32.26 0.71 6.15
N ASN A 12 32.10 2.03 6.31
CA ASN A 12 30.87 2.72 5.90
C ASN A 12 30.63 2.64 4.39
N LEU A 13 31.69 2.64 3.58
CA LEU A 13 31.57 2.42 2.13
C LEU A 13 31.01 1.04 1.79
N SER A 14 31.44 -0.03 2.49
CA SER A 14 30.85 -1.37 2.31
C SER A 14 29.37 -1.38 2.67
N ILE A 15 29.03 -0.85 3.85
CA ILE A 15 27.64 -0.81 4.34
C ILE A 15 26.72 -0.05 3.37
N LEU A 16 27.19 1.08 2.81
CA LEU A 16 26.39 1.86 1.88
C LEU A 16 26.21 1.16 0.52
N LYS A 17 27.21 0.41 0.04
CA LYS A 17 27.07 -0.42 -1.16
C LYS A 17 26.03 -1.53 -0.95
N ASP A 18 26.10 -2.24 0.18
CA ASP A 18 25.12 -3.28 0.50
C ASP A 18 23.70 -2.69 0.61
N LYS A 19 23.57 -1.48 1.17
CA LYS A 19 22.29 -0.76 1.22
C LYS A 19 21.79 -0.36 -0.17
N LEU A 20 22.67 0.09 -1.07
CA LEU A 20 22.30 0.42 -2.45
C LEU A 20 21.77 -0.82 -3.17
N ASP A 21 22.48 -1.95 -3.08
CA ASP A 21 22.04 -3.20 -3.70
C ASP A 21 20.70 -3.68 -3.14
N ASN A 22 20.50 -3.58 -1.82
CA ASN A 22 19.23 -3.88 -1.19
C ASN A 22 18.12 -2.93 -1.65
N ALA A 23 18.40 -1.63 -1.78
CA ALA A 23 17.43 -0.65 -2.26
C ALA A 23 17.04 -0.90 -3.73
N ALA A 24 18.01 -1.26 -4.59
CA ALA A 24 17.76 -1.60 -5.98
C ALA A 24 16.89 -2.86 -6.13
N ARG A 25 17.18 -3.92 -5.36
CA ARG A 25 16.34 -5.12 -5.30
C ARG A 25 14.94 -4.80 -4.77
N GLY A 26 14.86 -4.04 -3.69
CA GLY A 26 13.59 -3.61 -3.09
C GLY A 26 12.73 -2.79 -4.05
N HIS A 27 13.35 -1.88 -4.82
CA HIS A 27 12.66 -1.10 -5.84
C HIS A 27 12.02 -2.00 -6.91
N LYS A 28 12.77 -2.99 -7.43
CA LYS A 28 12.24 -3.94 -8.41
C LYS A 28 11.04 -4.73 -7.85
N LEU A 29 11.18 -5.30 -6.66
CA LEU A 29 10.11 -6.08 -6.02
C LEU A 29 8.85 -5.25 -5.75
N LEU A 30 9.01 -4.02 -5.28
CA LEU A 30 7.87 -3.13 -5.02
C LEU A 30 7.19 -2.67 -6.30
N LYS A 31 7.95 -2.48 -7.38
CA LYS A 31 7.40 -2.16 -8.70
C LYS A 31 6.58 -3.33 -9.25
N ASP A 32 7.11 -4.55 -9.17
CA ASP A 32 6.38 -5.76 -9.59
C ASP A 32 5.10 -5.95 -8.76
N LYS A 33 5.16 -5.73 -7.42
CA LYS A 33 3.97 -5.75 -6.54
C LYS A 33 2.95 -4.69 -6.97
N GLN A 34 3.40 -3.48 -7.27
CA GLN A 34 2.52 -2.37 -7.68
C GLN A 34 1.79 -2.71 -8.98
N ASP A 35 2.48 -3.24 -9.98
CA ASP A 35 1.90 -3.55 -11.29
C ASP A 35 0.82 -4.63 -11.20
N GLU A 36 1.05 -5.68 -10.41
CA GLU A 36 0.05 -6.74 -10.19
C GLU A 36 -1.15 -6.23 -9.37
N LEU A 37 -0.91 -5.43 -8.32
CA LEU A 37 -1.99 -4.78 -7.57
C LEU A 37 -2.85 -3.88 -8.47
N MET A 38 -2.22 -3.10 -9.35
CA MET A 38 -2.91 -2.23 -10.31
C MET A 38 -3.78 -3.03 -11.27
N ARG A 39 -3.27 -4.15 -11.78
CA ARG A 39 -4.03 -5.04 -12.67
C ARG A 39 -5.29 -5.57 -11.99
N GLN A 40 -5.17 -6.07 -10.76
CA GLN A 40 -6.32 -6.59 -9.99
C GLN A 40 -7.31 -5.47 -9.65
N PHE A 41 -6.81 -4.30 -9.27
CA PHE A 41 -7.62 -3.13 -8.95
C PHE A 41 -8.45 -2.64 -10.14
N ILE A 42 -7.90 -2.61 -11.35
CA ILE A 42 -8.64 -2.21 -12.56
C ILE A 42 -9.78 -3.19 -12.85
N THR A 43 -9.56 -4.49 -12.70
CA THR A 43 -10.61 -5.51 -12.88
C THR A 43 -11.72 -5.32 -11.85
N LEU A 44 -11.38 -5.14 -10.58
CA LEU A 44 -12.34 -4.92 -9.50
C LEU A 44 -13.14 -3.63 -9.68
N ILE A 45 -12.52 -2.53 -10.10
CA ILE A 45 -13.25 -1.28 -10.38
C ILE A 45 -14.27 -1.46 -11.50
N LYS A 46 -13.91 -2.17 -12.57
CA LYS A 46 -14.81 -2.38 -13.70
C LYS A 46 -16.05 -3.18 -13.27
N GLU A 47 -15.86 -4.23 -12.47
CA GLU A 47 -16.97 -5.00 -11.90
C GLU A 47 -17.80 -4.16 -10.92
N ASN A 48 -17.14 -3.40 -10.06
CA ASN A 48 -17.80 -2.55 -9.08
C ASN A 48 -18.67 -1.49 -9.75
N LYS A 49 -18.17 -0.84 -10.81
CA LYS A 49 -18.94 0.16 -11.57
C LYS A 49 -20.19 -0.46 -12.21
N LYS A 50 -20.09 -1.68 -12.74
CA LYS A 50 -21.25 -2.38 -13.33
C LYS A 50 -22.31 -2.67 -12.27
N LEU A 51 -21.92 -3.33 -11.18
CA LEU A 51 -22.81 -3.65 -10.05
C LEU A 51 -23.46 -2.39 -9.47
N ARG A 52 -22.70 -1.30 -9.36
CA ARG A 52 -23.22 -0.04 -8.85
C ARG A 52 -24.33 0.54 -9.73
N LEU A 53 -24.16 0.51 -11.06
CA LEU A 53 -25.19 0.99 -11.97
C LEU A 53 -26.45 0.13 -11.90
N GLU A 54 -26.28 -1.20 -11.83
CA GLU A 54 -27.39 -2.15 -11.69
C GLU A 54 -28.16 -1.93 -10.38
N VAL A 55 -27.45 -1.82 -9.25
CA VAL A 55 -28.03 -1.56 -7.93
C VAL A 55 -28.72 -0.20 -7.87
N GLU A 56 -28.11 0.86 -8.43
CA GLU A 56 -28.70 2.20 -8.46
C GLU A 56 -30.01 2.22 -9.26
N GLU A 57 -30.06 1.54 -10.42
CA GLU A 57 -31.27 1.44 -11.23
C GLU A 57 -32.39 0.69 -10.48
N LYS A 58 -32.07 -0.46 -9.87
CA LYS A 58 -33.06 -1.22 -9.10
C LYS A 58 -33.55 -0.46 -7.87
N LEU A 59 -32.67 0.16 -7.09
CA LEU A 59 -33.04 1.01 -5.94
C LEU A 59 -33.99 2.13 -6.36
N GLN A 60 -33.73 2.80 -7.48
CA GLN A 60 -34.61 3.86 -7.99
C GLN A 60 -36.00 3.32 -8.32
N ASN A 61 -36.09 2.13 -8.90
CA ASN A 61 -37.37 1.50 -9.23
C ASN A 61 -38.11 1.07 -7.95
N SER A 62 -37.43 0.43 -6.99
CA SER A 62 -38.01 0.05 -5.70
C SER A 62 -38.52 1.27 -4.93
N PHE A 63 -37.78 2.37 -4.90
CA PHE A 63 -38.22 3.59 -4.23
C PHE A 63 -39.41 4.26 -4.92
N LYS A 64 -39.49 4.21 -6.26
CA LYS A 64 -40.67 4.71 -6.99
C LYS A 64 -41.89 3.86 -6.65
N ALA A 65 -41.76 2.53 -6.67
CA ALA A 65 -42.85 1.61 -6.29
C ALA A 65 -43.30 1.86 -4.85
N PHE A 66 -42.36 2.00 -3.92
CA PHE A 66 -42.65 2.32 -2.51
C PHE A 66 -43.36 3.67 -2.35
N LEU A 67 -42.94 4.70 -3.09
CA LEU A 67 -43.58 6.02 -3.04
C LEU A 67 -45.02 5.98 -3.56
N MET A 68 -45.27 5.22 -4.62
CA MET A 68 -46.63 5.01 -5.14
C MET A 68 -47.51 4.26 -4.13
N ALA A 69 -46.98 3.20 -3.51
CA ALA A 69 -47.68 2.46 -2.46
C ALA A 69 -47.98 3.34 -1.24
N SER A 70 -47.02 4.15 -0.80
CA SER A 70 -47.19 5.10 0.29
C SER A 70 -48.20 6.20 -0.01
N ALA A 71 -48.40 6.59 -1.27
CA ALA A 71 -49.41 7.56 -1.66
C ALA A 71 -50.83 6.98 -1.64
N ALA A 72 -50.97 5.66 -1.82
CA ALA A 72 -52.25 4.96 -1.79
C ALA A 72 -52.70 4.60 -0.35
N MET A 73 -51.80 4.62 0.63
CA MET A 73 -52.05 4.25 2.02
C MET A 73 -52.05 5.48 2.94
N SER A 74 -52.75 5.41 4.07
CA SER A 74 -52.63 6.42 5.13
C SER A 74 -51.28 6.28 5.85
N PRO A 75 -50.61 7.37 6.26
CA PRO A 75 -49.30 7.34 6.92
C PRO A 75 -49.25 6.43 8.15
N GLU A 76 -50.30 6.45 8.97
CA GLU A 76 -50.40 5.67 10.21
C GLU A 76 -50.39 4.16 9.95
N MET A 77 -51.10 3.72 8.91
CA MET A 77 -51.15 2.30 8.52
C MET A 77 -49.83 1.82 7.90
N LEU A 78 -49.13 2.69 7.16
CA LEU A 78 -47.81 2.36 6.62
C LEU A 78 -46.78 2.18 7.74
N GLU A 79 -46.82 3.07 8.75
CA GLU A 79 -45.94 2.99 9.91
C GLU A 79 -46.18 1.71 10.71
N GLU A 80 -47.46 1.36 10.94
CA GLU A 80 -47.84 0.10 11.58
C GLU A 80 -47.29 -1.12 10.83
N ALA A 81 -47.44 -1.14 9.49
CA ALA A 81 -47.02 -2.25 8.65
C ALA A 81 -45.50 -2.51 8.66
N ILE A 82 -44.67 -1.47 8.78
CA ILE A 82 -43.20 -1.56 8.72
C ILE A 82 -42.58 -1.67 10.12
N SER A 83 -43.33 -1.37 11.17
CA SER A 83 -42.84 -1.31 12.56
C SER A 83 -42.20 -2.61 13.08
N LEU A 84 -42.56 -3.76 12.52
CA LEU A 84 -42.19 -5.07 13.06
C LEU A 84 -41.52 -5.96 12.01
N PRO A 85 -40.19 -5.97 11.90
CA PRO A 85 -39.48 -6.78 10.91
C PRO A 85 -39.54 -8.29 11.24
N THR A 86 -39.92 -9.10 10.26
CA THR A 86 -39.95 -10.58 10.36
C THR A 86 -38.62 -11.25 10.04
N MET A 87 -37.66 -10.48 9.50
CA MET A 87 -36.39 -10.99 9.00
C MET A 87 -35.21 -10.23 9.60
N GLN A 88 -34.17 -10.95 9.99
CA GLN A 88 -32.92 -10.41 10.49
C GLN A 88 -31.76 -10.87 9.62
N THR A 89 -30.95 -9.94 9.14
CA THR A 89 -29.75 -10.26 8.35
C THR A 89 -28.52 -10.16 9.24
N LEU A 90 -27.83 -11.28 9.45
CA LEU A 90 -26.56 -11.32 10.15
C LEU A 90 -25.42 -11.30 9.13
N VAL A 91 -24.34 -10.58 9.47
CA VAL A 91 -23.15 -10.49 8.63
C VAL A 91 -21.98 -11.13 9.37
N GLU A 92 -21.40 -12.17 8.80
CA GLU A 92 -20.13 -12.74 9.26
C GLU A 92 -18.99 -12.22 8.38
N ILE A 93 -17.98 -11.60 8.99
CA ILE A 93 -16.86 -11.00 8.26
C ILE A 93 -15.62 -11.88 8.42
N LYS A 94 -15.21 -12.51 7.33
CA LYS A 94 -13.92 -13.21 7.19
C LYS A 94 -12.91 -12.28 6.52
N LYS A 95 -11.62 -12.59 6.66
CA LYS A 95 -10.55 -11.83 6.01
C LYS A 95 -9.83 -12.72 5.01
N LYS A 96 -9.63 -12.21 3.80
CA LYS A 96 -8.84 -12.84 2.76
C LYS A 96 -7.64 -11.97 2.41
N ASN A 97 -6.47 -12.59 2.32
CA ASN A 97 -5.27 -11.88 1.95
C ASN A 97 -5.11 -11.84 0.43
N VAL A 98 -5.00 -10.63 -0.13
CA VAL A 98 -4.68 -10.38 -1.52
C VAL A 98 -3.37 -9.60 -1.56
N MET A 99 -2.25 -10.27 -1.85
CA MET A 99 -0.93 -9.63 -2.01
C MET A 99 -0.53 -8.72 -0.82
N SER A 100 -0.74 -9.24 0.41
CA SER A 100 -0.52 -8.55 1.69
C SER A 100 -1.55 -7.47 2.05
N VAL A 101 -2.69 -7.42 1.35
CA VAL A 101 -3.85 -6.61 1.74
C VAL A 101 -4.93 -7.53 2.29
N ASP A 102 -5.34 -7.31 3.53
CA ASP A 102 -6.45 -8.03 4.13
C ASP A 102 -7.77 -7.42 3.67
N VAL A 103 -8.46 -8.12 2.79
CA VAL A 103 -9.75 -7.76 2.21
C VAL A 103 -10.86 -8.48 2.97
N PRO A 104 -11.97 -7.80 3.35
CA PRO A 104 -13.10 -8.47 3.98
C PRO A 104 -13.85 -9.35 2.97
N GLU A 105 -14.14 -10.58 3.36
CA GLU A 105 -15.16 -11.43 2.75
C GLU A 105 -16.37 -11.47 3.69
N MET A 106 -17.53 -11.06 3.19
CA MET A 106 -18.76 -10.98 3.98
C MET A 106 -19.66 -12.14 3.59
N GLU A 107 -20.05 -12.94 4.57
CA GLU A 107 -21.08 -13.98 4.42
C GLU A 107 -22.37 -13.47 5.07
N PHE A 108 -23.45 -13.50 4.31
CA PHE A 108 -24.75 -12.99 4.75
C PHE A 108 -25.64 -14.17 5.12
N ILE A 109 -26.09 -14.20 6.37
CA ILE A 109 -26.99 -15.22 6.91
C ILE A 109 -28.31 -14.56 7.24
N THR A 110 -29.31 -14.79 6.41
CA THR A 110 -30.65 -14.26 6.63
C THR A 110 -31.45 -15.24 7.48
N LYS A 111 -31.83 -14.82 8.69
CA LYS A 111 -32.65 -15.61 9.62
C LYS A 111 -34.04 -15.01 9.73
N LYS A 112 -35.06 -15.88 9.71
CA LYS A 112 -36.42 -15.50 10.10
C LYS A 112 -36.50 -15.41 11.63
N THR A 113 -37.24 -14.44 12.14
CA THR A 113 -37.44 -14.23 13.59
C THR A 113 -38.18 -15.41 14.24
N SER A 114 -38.99 -16.15 13.49
CA SER A 114 -39.68 -17.38 13.89
C SER A 114 -39.86 -18.33 12.71
N GLU A 115 -39.95 -19.65 12.95
CA GLU A 115 -40.12 -20.67 11.90
C GLU A 115 -41.43 -20.49 11.12
N ASP A 116 -42.47 -19.98 11.77
CA ASP A 116 -43.80 -19.68 11.19
C ASP A 116 -43.95 -18.21 10.72
N ALA A 117 -42.89 -17.40 10.70
CA ALA A 117 -42.98 -16.02 10.24
C ALA A 117 -43.34 -15.94 8.76
N SER A 118 -44.46 -15.28 8.47
CA SER A 118 -44.84 -14.87 7.11
C SER A 118 -43.76 -13.97 6.50
N ARG A 119 -43.61 -14.05 5.17
CA ARG A 119 -42.74 -13.16 4.37
C ARG A 119 -43.07 -11.69 4.64
N TYR A 120 -44.35 -11.40 4.89
CA TYR A 120 -44.87 -10.07 5.18
C TYR A 120 -45.34 -9.96 6.63
N PRO A 121 -44.91 -8.93 7.38
CA PRO A 121 -45.29 -8.73 8.79
C PRO A 121 -46.71 -8.16 9.01
N TYR A 122 -47.40 -7.78 7.93
CA TYR A 122 -48.69 -7.07 7.97
C TYR A 122 -49.84 -7.89 7.35
N GLY A 123 -51.08 -7.45 7.59
CA GLY A 123 -52.29 -8.10 7.08
C GLY A 123 -52.82 -7.49 5.79
N TYR A 124 -53.39 -8.33 4.91
CA TYR A 124 -53.90 -7.96 3.57
C TYR A 124 -55.09 -6.99 3.55
N ALA A 125 -55.70 -6.67 4.70
CA ALA A 125 -56.91 -5.85 4.76
C ALA A 125 -56.62 -4.35 4.57
N GLN A 126 -55.44 -3.89 4.98
CA GLN A 126 -55.06 -2.47 4.97
C GLN A 126 -53.85 -2.19 4.09
N THR A 127 -53.23 -3.23 3.51
CA THR A 127 -52.05 -3.09 2.65
C THR A 127 -52.39 -3.27 1.18
N THR A 128 -51.62 -2.60 0.33
CA THR A 128 -51.77 -2.67 -1.13
C THR A 128 -50.77 -3.66 -1.70
N SER A 129 -51.10 -4.34 -2.79
CA SER A 129 -50.18 -5.22 -3.53
C SER A 129 -48.89 -4.51 -3.96
N ASP A 130 -48.95 -3.20 -4.19
CA ASP A 130 -47.80 -2.38 -4.57
C ASP A 130 -46.76 -2.28 -3.43
N LEU A 131 -47.20 -2.37 -2.17
CA LEU A 131 -46.31 -2.42 -1.01
C LEU A 131 -45.55 -3.75 -0.96
N ASP A 132 -46.24 -4.85 -1.26
CA ASP A 132 -45.65 -6.19 -1.32
C ASP A 132 -44.54 -6.24 -2.38
N ALA A 133 -44.85 -5.75 -3.59
CA ALA A 133 -43.89 -5.66 -4.68
C ALA A 133 -42.68 -4.78 -4.32
N ALA A 134 -42.92 -3.62 -3.69
CA ALA A 134 -41.85 -2.73 -3.27
C ALA A 134 -40.93 -3.38 -2.22
N ILE A 135 -41.48 -4.17 -1.30
CA ILE A 135 -40.69 -4.87 -0.28
C ILE A 135 -39.90 -6.02 -0.90
N ASP A 136 -40.50 -6.82 -1.78
CA ASP A 136 -39.78 -7.89 -2.47
C ASP A 136 -38.62 -7.31 -3.29
N ASP A 137 -38.86 -6.27 -4.09
CA ASP A 137 -37.80 -5.58 -4.85
C ASP A 137 -36.69 -5.07 -3.91
N LEU A 138 -37.05 -4.48 -2.76
CA LEU A 138 -36.07 -3.96 -1.80
C LEU A 138 -35.27 -5.10 -1.16
N THR A 139 -35.87 -6.27 -0.91
CA THR A 139 -35.14 -7.43 -0.39
C THR A 139 -34.13 -7.97 -1.41
N GLU A 140 -34.47 -8.01 -2.70
CA GLU A 140 -33.54 -8.40 -3.75
C GLU A 140 -32.37 -7.42 -3.87
N VAL A 141 -32.66 -6.12 -3.84
CA VAL A 141 -31.61 -5.10 -3.94
C VAL A 141 -30.71 -5.07 -2.71
N MET A 142 -31.23 -5.43 -1.53
CA MET A 142 -30.41 -5.52 -0.32
C MET A 142 -29.31 -6.57 -0.44
N GLU A 143 -29.56 -7.72 -1.05
CA GLU A 143 -28.53 -8.73 -1.29
C GLU A 143 -27.44 -8.20 -2.22
N GLU A 144 -27.83 -7.53 -3.31
CA GLU A 144 -26.89 -6.95 -4.27
C GLU A 144 -26.08 -5.80 -3.66
N LEU A 145 -26.71 -4.95 -2.84
CA LEU A 145 -26.06 -3.85 -2.13
C LEU A 145 -25.00 -4.35 -1.16
N LEU A 146 -25.28 -5.47 -0.47
CA LEU A 146 -24.34 -6.11 0.42
C LEU A 146 -23.10 -6.65 -0.34
N THR A 147 -23.30 -7.28 -1.51
CA THR A 147 -22.16 -7.69 -2.37
C THR A 147 -21.39 -6.50 -2.94
N LEU A 148 -22.09 -5.42 -3.31
CA LEU A 148 -21.47 -4.18 -3.77
C LEU A 148 -20.59 -3.58 -2.68
N THR A 149 -21.08 -3.53 -1.44
CA THR A 149 -20.36 -3.01 -0.27
C THR A 149 -19.06 -3.77 -0.02
N GLN A 150 -19.09 -5.10 -0.13
CA GLN A 150 -17.88 -5.93 -0.02
C GLN A 150 -16.84 -5.55 -1.09
N LYS A 151 -17.26 -5.45 -2.37
CA LYS A 151 -16.36 -5.09 -3.48
C LYS A 151 -15.84 -3.66 -3.38
N GLU A 152 -16.68 -2.70 -2.97
CA GLU A 152 -16.26 -1.31 -2.75
C GLU A 152 -15.22 -1.23 -1.64
N LYS A 153 -15.45 -1.94 -0.53
CA LYS A 153 -14.50 -1.94 0.59
C LYS A 153 -13.16 -2.57 0.20
N ALA A 154 -13.21 -3.66 -0.55
CA ALA A 154 -12.02 -4.29 -1.12
C ALA A 154 -11.23 -3.33 -2.02
N ALA A 155 -11.91 -2.64 -2.95
CA ALA A 155 -11.30 -1.66 -3.84
C ALA A 155 -10.67 -0.50 -3.06
N GLN A 156 -11.35 0.01 -2.02
CA GLN A 156 -10.83 1.08 -1.18
C GLN A 156 -9.52 0.68 -0.46
N LEU A 157 -9.47 -0.54 0.09
CA LEU A 157 -8.29 -1.04 0.78
C LEU A 157 -7.12 -1.27 -0.19
N LEU A 158 -7.39 -1.81 -1.37
CA LEU A 158 -6.40 -1.98 -2.44
C LEU A 158 -5.86 -0.63 -2.92
N ALA A 159 -6.73 0.36 -3.13
CA ALA A 159 -6.32 1.70 -3.55
C ALA A 159 -5.34 2.34 -2.55
N ASN A 160 -5.65 2.22 -1.25
CA ASN A 160 -4.78 2.73 -0.18
C ASN A 160 -3.40 2.05 -0.18
N GLU A 161 -3.35 0.73 -0.42
CA GLU A 161 -2.08 0.01 -0.48
C GLU A 161 -1.29 0.35 -1.76
N ILE A 162 -1.96 0.51 -2.90
CA ILE A 162 -1.34 0.95 -4.15
C ILE A 162 -0.69 2.32 -3.97
N GLU A 163 -1.39 3.26 -3.32
CA GLU A 163 -0.85 4.59 -3.08
C GLU A 163 0.39 4.53 -2.16
N LYS A 164 0.34 3.76 -1.07
CA LYS A 164 1.49 3.53 -0.19
C LYS A 164 2.67 2.92 -0.95
N THR A 165 2.41 1.93 -1.79
CA THR A 165 3.44 1.24 -2.58
C THR A 165 4.07 2.19 -3.59
N ARG A 166 3.26 2.96 -4.32
CA ARG A 166 3.72 3.99 -5.27
C ARG A 166 4.58 5.05 -4.58
N ARG A 167 4.16 5.54 -3.41
CA ARG A 167 4.95 6.50 -2.62
C ARG A 167 6.32 5.91 -2.22
N ARG A 168 6.37 4.63 -1.85
CA ARG A 168 7.62 3.93 -1.51
C ARG A 168 8.53 3.74 -2.72
N VAL A 169 7.98 3.32 -3.86
CA VAL A 169 8.73 3.17 -5.12
C VAL A 169 9.36 4.51 -5.51
N ASN A 170 8.57 5.59 -5.51
CA ASN A 170 9.06 6.94 -5.83
C ASN A 170 10.12 7.42 -4.83
N ALA A 171 9.96 7.14 -3.53
CA ALA A 171 10.96 7.49 -2.54
C ALA A 171 12.29 6.75 -2.78
N LEU A 172 12.23 5.49 -3.23
CA LEU A 172 13.42 4.74 -3.60
C LEU A 172 14.10 5.31 -4.85
N GLU A 173 13.32 5.53 -5.91
CA GLU A 173 13.80 5.97 -7.22
C GLU A 173 14.40 7.39 -7.20
N TYR A 174 13.69 8.36 -6.61
CA TYR A 174 14.07 9.77 -6.73
C TYR A 174 14.83 10.32 -5.53
N LYS A 175 14.89 9.59 -4.41
CA LYS A 175 15.54 10.07 -3.19
C LYS A 175 16.61 9.13 -2.69
N THR A 176 16.25 7.93 -2.24
CA THR A 176 17.22 7.10 -1.51
C THR A 176 18.31 6.53 -2.39
N ILE A 177 18.00 6.05 -3.60
CA ILE A 177 19.02 5.50 -4.51
C ILE A 177 20.01 6.61 -4.94
N PRO A 178 19.55 7.79 -5.43
CA PRO A 178 20.45 8.90 -5.74
C PRO A 178 21.28 9.38 -4.54
N ASP A 179 20.66 9.55 -3.36
CA ASP A 179 21.37 10.00 -2.16
C ASP A 179 22.47 8.99 -1.74
N LEU A 180 22.22 7.68 -1.91
CA LEU A 180 23.21 6.62 -1.65
C LEU A 180 24.36 6.66 -2.67
N GLU A 181 24.05 6.78 -3.96
CA GLU A 181 25.06 6.86 -5.03
C GLU A 181 25.99 8.07 -4.86
N GLU A 182 25.42 9.25 -4.57
CA GLU A 182 26.20 10.45 -4.30
C GLU A 182 27.08 10.31 -3.05
N THR A 183 26.54 9.71 -1.98
CA THR A 183 27.28 9.50 -0.74
C THR A 183 28.43 8.50 -0.95
N ILE A 184 28.21 7.43 -1.71
CA ILE A 184 29.27 6.46 -2.06
C ILE A 184 30.36 7.14 -2.89
N LYS A 185 29.99 7.94 -3.90
CA LYS A 185 30.94 8.71 -4.71
C LYS A 185 31.78 9.65 -3.85
N TYR A 186 31.15 10.36 -2.92
CA TYR A 186 31.83 11.26 -1.98
C TYR A 186 32.83 10.54 -1.08
N ILE A 187 32.42 9.43 -0.45
CA ILE A 187 33.31 8.66 0.44
C ILE A 187 34.49 8.09 -0.37
N ARG A 188 34.24 7.57 -1.58
CA ARG A 188 35.30 7.07 -2.46
C ARG A 188 36.31 8.16 -2.77
N SER A 189 35.86 9.34 -3.22
CA SER A 189 36.76 10.47 -3.49
C SER A 189 37.57 10.91 -2.26
N LYS A 190 36.98 10.87 -1.06
CA LYS A 190 37.70 11.21 0.19
C LYS A 190 38.73 10.16 0.61
N LEU A 191 38.43 8.87 0.41
CA LEU A 191 39.38 7.79 0.68
C LEU A 191 40.56 7.85 -0.31
N ASP A 192 40.28 8.04 -1.60
CA ASP A 192 41.30 8.17 -2.65
C ASP A 192 42.24 9.37 -2.39
N GLU A 193 41.71 10.47 -1.86
CA GLU A 193 42.50 11.65 -1.47
C GLU A 193 43.39 11.36 -0.24
N SER A 194 42.84 10.68 0.77
CA SER A 194 43.58 10.28 1.97
C SER A 194 44.72 9.32 1.64
N GLU A 195 44.48 8.36 0.72
CA GLU A 195 45.50 7.43 0.23
C GLU A 195 46.61 8.16 -0.53
N ARG A 196 46.27 9.09 -1.42
CA ARG A 196 47.26 9.93 -2.11
C ARG A 196 48.11 10.76 -1.15
N ALA A 197 47.49 11.35 -0.12
CA ALA A 197 48.21 12.10 0.91
C ALA A 197 49.18 11.20 1.71
N ASN A 198 48.76 9.98 2.05
CA ASN A 198 49.61 9.01 2.75
C ASN A 198 50.78 8.53 1.90
N ILE A 199 50.57 8.23 0.61
CA ILE A 199 51.66 7.85 -0.32
C ILE A 199 52.69 8.97 -0.41
N THR A 200 52.24 10.22 -0.56
CA THR A 200 53.14 11.38 -0.62
C THR A 200 53.94 11.54 0.68
N ARG A 201 53.32 11.29 1.83
CA ARG A 201 53.99 11.33 3.14
C ARG A 201 55.06 10.23 3.24
N LEU A 202 54.76 9.02 2.79
CA LEU A 202 55.71 7.90 2.77
C LEU A 202 56.89 8.16 1.84
N MET A 203 56.65 8.74 0.65
CA MET A 203 57.73 9.14 -0.27
C MET A 203 58.66 10.16 0.39
N LYS A 204 58.12 11.20 1.03
CA LYS A 204 58.94 12.20 1.73
C LYS A 204 59.77 11.61 2.87
N VAL A 205 59.19 10.69 3.65
CA VAL A 205 59.93 10.02 4.74
C VAL A 205 61.06 9.17 4.17
N LYS A 206 60.82 8.42 3.09
CA LYS A 206 61.86 7.66 2.40
C LYS A 206 62.97 8.55 1.85
N ASP A 207 62.63 9.70 1.27
CA ASP A 207 63.60 10.69 0.76
C ASP A 207 64.46 11.29 1.88
N ILE A 208 63.92 11.43 3.09
CA ILE A 208 64.69 11.89 4.26
C ILE A 208 65.66 10.80 4.71
N ILE A 209 65.17 9.57 4.91
CA ILE A 209 65.99 8.44 5.38
C ILE A 209 67.15 8.18 4.41
N SER A 210 66.87 8.09 3.10
CA SER A 210 67.91 7.89 2.08
C SER A 210 68.93 9.04 2.03
N LYS A 211 68.52 10.29 2.27
CA LYS A 211 69.46 11.43 2.37
C LYS A 211 70.35 11.33 3.59
N ASP A 212 69.84 10.83 4.70
CA ASP A 212 70.62 10.66 5.92
C ASP A 212 71.58 9.47 5.81
N GLU A 213 71.16 8.35 5.22
CA GLU A 213 72.04 7.22 4.84
C GLU A 213 73.17 7.67 3.90
N MET A 214 72.86 8.46 2.86
CA MET A 214 73.88 9.01 1.95
C MET A 214 74.83 10.01 2.63
N LYS A 215 74.42 10.67 3.72
CA LYS A 215 75.33 11.55 4.49
C LYS A 215 76.23 10.72 5.38
N GLU A 216 75.72 9.68 6.01
CA GLU A 216 76.50 8.75 6.84
C GLU A 216 77.56 8.03 6.00
N GLU A 217 77.21 7.49 4.83
CA GLU A 217 78.19 6.89 3.91
C GLU A 217 79.26 7.88 3.44
N LYS A 218 78.90 9.15 3.24
CA LYS A 218 79.88 10.21 2.90
C LYS A 218 80.79 10.54 4.07
N LEU A 219 80.26 10.59 5.29
CA LEU A 219 81.05 10.80 6.52
C LEU A 219 82.01 9.63 6.78
N GLU A 220 81.57 8.39 6.56
CA GLU A 220 82.44 7.21 6.68
C GLU A 220 83.55 7.20 5.63
N LYS A 221 83.26 7.55 4.37
CA LYS A 221 84.27 7.66 3.32
C LYS A 221 85.28 8.77 3.60
N VAL A 222 84.83 9.93 4.08
CA VAL A 222 85.71 11.04 4.47
C VAL A 222 86.60 10.64 5.65
N ASN A 223 86.06 9.94 6.65
CA ASN A 223 86.85 9.45 7.78
C ASN A 223 87.85 8.35 7.38
N ALA A 224 87.53 7.54 6.37
CA ALA A 224 88.44 6.53 5.83
C ALA A 224 89.56 7.11 4.95
N GLU A 225 89.35 8.28 4.32
CA GLU A 225 90.40 9.01 3.57
C GLU A 225 91.31 9.86 4.47
N LEU A 226 90.89 10.13 5.71
CA LEU A 226 91.64 10.92 6.71
C LEU A 226 92.47 10.06 7.69
N ALA A 227 92.42 8.73 7.57
CA ALA A 227 93.19 7.76 8.35
C ALA A 227 94.31 7.13 7.51
#